data_AF-A0A925HEN8-F1
#
_entry.id   AF-A0A925HEN8-F1
#
_cell.length_a   1.000
_cell.length_b   1.000
_cell.length_c   1.000
_cell.angle_alpha   90.00
_cell.angle_beta   90.00
_cell.angle_gamma   90.00
#
_symmetry.space_group_name_H-M   'P 1'
#
loop_
_entity.id
_entity.type
_entity.pdbx_description
1 polymer ?
#
loop_
_entity_poly.entity_id
_entity_poly.type
_entity_poly.pdbx_seq_one_letter_code
_entity_poly.pdbx_strand_id
1 'polypeptide(L)'
;ELLSERGAGTRGQSKSGAKADAARSARSDQRRAAADRRASLSPLKKAMQAAEKKVETIGADIARLDAKLADPQLYTKDPQAAQSAAIERGQLAKRLSEAEEAWLIASEAYEAANAEVVADAEA
;
A
#
# COMPACT_ATOMS: atom_id res chain seq x y z
N GLU A 1 -17.14 65.34 -35.68
CA GLU A 1 -18.13 64.32 -35.22
C GLU A 1 -18.32 63.33 -36.35
N LEU A 2 -18.17 62.02 -36.24
CA LEU A 2 -18.36 61.11 -35.10
C LEU A 2 -17.37 59.93 -35.17
N LEU A 3 -16.94 59.53 -33.97
CA LEU A 3 -16.35 58.24 -33.61
C LEU A 3 -17.10 57.06 -34.24
N SER A 4 -16.36 56.08 -34.75
CA SER A 4 -16.59 54.66 -34.41
C SER A 4 -15.42 53.80 -34.90
N GLU A 5 -14.34 53.87 -34.14
CA GLU A 5 -13.43 52.75 -33.98
C GLU A 5 -14.18 51.50 -33.49
N ARG A 6 -13.55 50.35 -33.77
CA ARG A 6 -13.57 49.13 -32.94
C ARG A 6 -14.68 48.11 -33.21
N GLY A 7 -14.58 47.47 -34.37
CA GLY A 7 -15.27 46.21 -34.70
C GLY A 7 -14.32 45.01 -34.89
N ALA A 8 -13.17 44.96 -34.21
CA ALA A 8 -12.24 43.83 -34.31
C ALA A 8 -11.86 43.32 -32.90
N GLY A 9 -12.73 42.51 -32.29
CA GLY A 9 -12.44 42.08 -30.91
C GLY A 9 -13.35 41.03 -30.29
N THR A 10 -14.02 40.15 -31.04
CA THR A 10 -14.88 39.12 -30.40
C THR A 10 -14.62 37.68 -30.86
N ARG A 11 -13.92 37.45 -31.98
CA ARG A 11 -13.74 36.10 -32.55
C ARG A 11 -12.54 35.32 -32.00
N GLY A 12 -11.59 36.00 -31.34
CA GLY A 12 -10.39 35.38 -30.72
C GLY A 12 -10.60 34.92 -29.27
N GLN A 13 -11.55 35.52 -28.55
CA GLN A 13 -11.74 35.26 -27.12
C GLN A 13 -12.52 33.96 -26.86
N SER A 14 -13.43 33.58 -27.76
CA SER A 14 -14.24 32.36 -27.66
C SER A 14 -13.42 31.07 -27.83
N LYS A 15 -12.42 31.06 -28.74
CA LYS A 15 -11.51 29.91 -28.92
C LYS A 15 -10.53 29.75 -27.77
N SER A 16 -10.07 30.86 -27.18
CA SER A 16 -9.16 30.82 -26.02
C SER A 16 -9.89 30.36 -24.74
N GLY A 17 -11.15 30.79 -24.54
CA GLY A 17 -12.00 30.33 -23.43
C GLY A 17 -12.31 28.84 -23.51
N ALA A 18 -12.69 28.33 -24.69
CA ALA A 18 -12.98 26.90 -24.88
C ALA A 18 -11.76 26.00 -24.65
N LYS A 19 -10.56 26.42 -25.09
CA LYS A 19 -9.31 25.67 -24.80
C LYS A 19 -8.95 25.69 -23.32
N ALA A 20 -9.16 26.81 -22.62
CA ALA A 20 -8.89 26.93 -21.20
C ALA A 20 -9.89 26.13 -20.34
N ASP A 21 -11.13 25.96 -20.79
CA ASP A 21 -12.12 25.09 -20.15
C ASP A 21 -11.83 23.60 -20.37
N ALA A 22 -11.50 23.20 -21.61
CA ALA A 22 -11.09 21.83 -21.92
C ALA A 22 -9.85 21.40 -21.14
N ALA A 23 -8.84 22.28 -21.01
CA ALA A 23 -7.65 22.01 -20.20
C ALA A 23 -7.96 21.90 -18.70
N ARG A 24 -8.92 22.67 -18.17
CA ARG A 24 -9.37 22.58 -16.78
C ARG A 24 -10.14 21.28 -16.52
N SER A 25 -11.00 20.86 -17.45
CA SER A 25 -11.71 19.57 -17.39
C SER A 25 -10.72 18.41 -17.39
N ALA A 26 -9.81 18.34 -18.37
CA ALA A 26 -8.82 17.27 -18.46
C ALA A 26 -7.95 17.15 -17.19
N ARG A 27 -7.57 18.29 -16.58
CA ARG A 27 -6.84 18.29 -15.31
C ARG A 27 -7.70 17.88 -14.11
N SER A 28 -9.00 18.16 -14.15
CA SER A 28 -9.97 17.65 -13.15
C SER A 28 -10.11 16.14 -13.26
N ASP A 29 -10.28 15.63 -14.48
CA ASP A 29 -10.49 14.20 -14.76
C ASP A 29 -9.25 13.38 -14.41
N GLN A 30 -8.05 13.87 -14.74
CA GLN A 30 -6.79 13.27 -14.33
C GLN A 30 -6.64 13.17 -12.80
N ARG A 31 -7.10 14.20 -12.06
CA ARG A 31 -7.05 14.20 -10.60
C ARG A 31 -8.03 13.21 -9.97
N ARG A 32 -9.22 13.06 -10.56
CA ARG A 32 -10.21 12.07 -10.15
C ARG A 32 -9.69 10.65 -10.37
N ALA A 33 -9.22 10.34 -11.58
CA ALA A 33 -8.60 9.05 -11.88
C ALA A 33 -7.38 8.75 -10.97
N ALA A 34 -6.57 9.74 -10.61
CA ALA A 34 -5.48 9.55 -9.64
C ALA A 34 -5.97 9.37 -8.19
N ALA A 35 -7.12 9.94 -7.82
CA ALA A 35 -7.72 9.73 -6.50
C ALA A 35 -8.32 8.31 -6.40
N ASP A 36 -9.02 7.87 -7.44
CA ASP A 36 -9.68 6.56 -7.49
C ASP A 36 -8.65 5.42 -7.44
N ARG A 37 -7.56 5.54 -8.22
CA ARG A 37 -6.41 4.61 -8.16
C ARG A 37 -5.76 4.54 -6.77
N ARG A 38 -5.67 5.67 -6.07
CA ARG A 38 -5.12 5.68 -4.69
C ARG A 38 -6.10 5.08 -3.70
N ALA A 39 -7.40 5.31 -3.89
CA ALA A 39 -8.44 4.75 -3.04
C ALA A 39 -8.51 3.23 -3.14
N SER A 40 -8.32 2.65 -4.34
CA SER A 40 -8.27 1.20 -4.54
C SER A 40 -6.98 0.56 -4.01
N LEU A 41 -5.82 1.17 -4.26
CA LEU A 41 -4.52 0.56 -3.91
C LEU A 41 -4.08 0.79 -2.46
N SER A 42 -4.45 1.91 -1.83
CA SER A 42 -3.97 2.27 -0.49
C SER A 42 -4.33 1.23 0.59
N PRO A 43 -5.56 0.70 0.67
CA PRO A 43 -5.91 -0.30 1.68
C PRO A 43 -5.12 -1.61 1.50
N LEU A 44 -4.96 -2.06 0.25
CA LEU A 44 -4.22 -3.28 -0.09
C LEU A 44 -2.73 -3.16 0.26
N LYS A 45 -2.12 -2.03 -0.14
CA LYS A 45 -0.72 -1.75 0.21
C LYS A 45 -0.51 -1.71 1.73
N LYS A 46 -1.45 -1.13 2.48
CA LYS A 46 -1.38 -1.11 3.96
C LYS A 46 -1.53 -2.51 4.54
N ALA A 47 -2.42 -3.35 4.02
CA ALA A 47 -2.60 -4.73 4.47
C ALA A 47 -1.31 -5.55 4.24
N MET A 48 -0.72 -5.44 3.04
CA MET A 48 0.55 -6.08 2.70
C MET A 48 1.68 -5.66 3.67
N GLN A 49 1.87 -4.35 3.86
CA GLN A 49 2.91 -3.84 4.77
C GLN A 49 2.68 -4.23 6.23
N ALA A 50 1.42 -4.30 6.67
CA ALA A 50 1.09 -4.73 8.02
C ALA A 50 1.39 -6.22 8.23
N ALA A 51 1.08 -7.06 7.24
CA ALA A 51 1.39 -8.50 7.28
C ALA A 51 2.91 -8.74 7.25
N GLU A 52 3.63 -8.03 6.39
CA GLU A 52 5.10 -8.08 6.30
C GLU A 52 5.75 -7.73 7.64
N LYS A 53 5.38 -6.61 8.25
CA LYS A 53 5.88 -6.21 9.57
C LYS A 53 5.58 -7.25 10.66
N LYS A 54 4.43 -7.93 10.56
CA LYS A 54 4.07 -9.00 11.49
C LYS A 54 4.97 -10.22 11.32
N VAL A 55 5.27 -10.61 10.07
CA VAL A 55 6.26 -11.67 9.76
C VAL A 55 7.62 -11.32 10.36
N GLU A 56 8.13 -10.11 10.11
CA GLU A 56 9.43 -9.66 10.65
C GLU A 56 9.47 -9.70 12.19
N THR A 57 8.43 -9.18 12.83
CA THR A 57 8.34 -9.12 14.31
C THR A 57 8.32 -10.52 14.91
N ILE A 58 7.48 -11.41 14.38
CA ILE A 58 7.37 -12.78 14.87
C ILE A 58 8.68 -13.55 14.61
N GLY A 59 9.31 -13.36 13.44
CA GLY A 59 10.60 -13.96 13.12
C GLY A 59 11.70 -13.56 14.12
N ALA A 60 11.76 -12.27 14.49
CA ALA A 60 12.69 -11.78 15.50
C ALA A 60 12.40 -12.36 16.90
N ASP A 61 11.13 -12.53 17.26
CA ASP A 61 10.72 -13.13 18.52
C ASP A 61 11.11 -14.62 18.60
N ILE A 62 10.90 -15.38 17.51
CA ILE A 62 11.34 -16.77 17.40
C ILE A 62 12.86 -16.86 17.53
N ALA A 63 13.62 -16.01 16.83
CA ALA A 63 15.08 -16.02 16.90
C ALA A 63 15.60 -15.75 18.32
N ARG A 64 14.93 -14.86 19.07
CA ARG A 64 15.26 -14.60 20.49
C ARG A 64 14.98 -15.82 21.36
N LEU A 65 13.86 -16.51 21.16
CA LEU A 65 13.55 -17.73 21.89
C LEU A 65 14.51 -18.87 21.52
N ASP A 66 14.91 -18.98 20.26
CA ASP A 66 15.92 -19.93 19.80
C ASP A 66 17.26 -19.71 20.49
N ALA A 67 17.72 -18.46 20.58
CA ALA A 67 18.93 -18.13 21.31
C ALA A 67 18.84 -18.50 22.81
N LYS A 68 17.67 -18.30 23.43
CA LYS A 68 17.43 -18.69 24.82
C LYS A 68 17.43 -20.21 24.99
N LEU A 69 16.75 -20.94 24.10
CA LEU A 69 16.66 -22.40 24.12
C LEU A 69 17.98 -23.08 23.74
N ALA A 70 18.89 -22.38 23.08
CA ALA A 70 20.22 -22.88 22.77
C ALA A 70 21.14 -22.98 23.99
N ASP A 71 20.83 -22.33 25.12
CA ASP A 71 21.64 -22.41 26.35
C ASP A 71 21.37 -23.72 27.12
N PRO A 72 22.34 -24.66 27.20
CA PRO A 72 22.16 -25.91 27.93
C PRO A 72 21.96 -25.71 29.44
N GLN A 73 22.47 -24.59 30.01
CA GLN A 73 22.32 -24.31 31.44
C GLN A 73 20.88 -23.90 31.80
N LEU A 74 20.10 -23.41 30.84
CA LEU A 74 18.71 -23.06 31.07
C LEU A 74 17.92 -24.29 31.56
N TYR A 75 18.18 -25.45 30.97
CA TYR A 75 17.47 -26.69 31.29
C TYR A 75 17.76 -27.23 32.69
N THR A 76 18.92 -26.90 33.27
CA THR A 76 19.30 -27.33 34.63
C THR A 76 18.94 -26.29 35.68
N LYS A 77 19.09 -25.00 35.36
CA LYS A 77 18.81 -23.89 36.30
C LYS A 77 17.32 -23.54 36.37
N ASP A 78 16.63 -23.57 35.25
CA ASP A 78 15.22 -23.18 35.14
C ASP A 78 14.49 -24.00 34.04
N PRO A 79 14.18 -25.28 34.32
CA PRO A 79 13.49 -26.14 33.36
C PRO A 79 12.08 -25.65 33.01
N GLN A 80 11.42 -24.89 33.91
CA GLN A 80 10.11 -24.30 33.63
C GLN A 80 10.24 -23.20 32.57
N ALA A 81 11.23 -22.31 32.69
CA ALA A 81 11.48 -21.30 31.67
C ALA A 81 11.87 -21.90 30.31
N ALA A 82 12.60 -23.02 30.29
CA ALA A 82 12.87 -23.76 29.05
C ALA A 82 11.59 -24.29 28.41
N GLN A 83 10.70 -24.91 29.22
CA GLN A 83 9.43 -25.43 28.75
C GLN A 83 8.53 -24.31 28.19
N SER A 84 8.38 -23.21 28.93
CA SER A 84 7.57 -22.06 28.49
C SER A 84 8.11 -21.45 27.20
N ALA A 85 9.43 -21.28 27.08
CA ALA A 85 10.05 -20.76 25.87
C ALA A 85 9.83 -21.68 24.66
N ALA A 86 9.89 -23.00 24.85
CA ALA A 86 9.62 -23.97 23.78
C ALA A 86 8.15 -23.93 23.31
N ILE A 87 7.20 -23.81 24.24
CA ILE A 87 5.78 -23.68 23.93
C ILE A 87 5.51 -22.38 23.18
N GLU A 88 6.02 -21.25 23.68
CA GLU A 88 5.87 -19.94 23.06
C GLU A 88 6.44 -19.93 21.64
N ARG A 89 7.63 -20.51 21.44
CA ARG A 89 8.25 -20.65 20.11
C ARG A 89 7.34 -21.42 19.15
N GLY A 90 6.76 -22.53 19.61
CA GLY A 90 5.81 -23.32 18.80
C GLY A 90 4.55 -22.55 18.42
N GLN A 91 4.02 -21.72 19.33
CA GLN A 91 2.87 -20.85 19.06
C GLN A 91 3.24 -19.74 18.07
N LEU A 92 4.41 -19.13 18.23
CA LEU A 92 4.90 -18.10 17.31
C LEU A 92 5.17 -18.68 15.92
N ALA A 93 5.68 -19.90 15.80
CA ALA A 93 5.87 -20.56 14.51
C ALA A 93 4.55 -20.75 13.74
N LYS A 94 3.46 -21.11 14.44
CA LYS A 94 2.12 -21.17 13.82
C LYS A 94 1.65 -19.80 13.35
N ARG A 95 1.78 -18.79 14.22
CA ARG A 95 1.40 -17.40 13.92
C ARG A 95 2.25 -16.79 12.80
N LEU A 96 3.50 -17.23 12.65
CA LEU A 96 4.38 -16.85 11.55
C LEU A 96 3.80 -17.36 10.23
N SER A 97 3.49 -18.65 10.15
CA SER A 97 2.88 -19.27 8.97
C SER A 97 1.57 -18.57 8.57
N GLU A 98 0.70 -18.25 9.53
CA GLU A 98 -0.54 -17.50 9.28
C GLU A 98 -0.26 -16.07 8.76
N ALA A 99 0.79 -15.41 9.27
CA ALA A 99 1.18 -14.07 8.83
C ALA A 99 1.81 -14.09 7.43
N GLU A 100 2.59 -15.11 7.11
CA GLU A 100 3.18 -15.34 5.78
C GLU A 100 2.09 -15.60 4.74
N GLU A 101 1.09 -16.44 5.06
CA GLU A 101 -0.06 -16.67 4.18
C GLU A 101 -0.86 -15.37 3.96
N ALA A 102 -1.14 -14.63 5.03
CA ALA A 102 -1.83 -13.34 4.92
C ALA A 102 -1.02 -12.32 4.08
N TRP A 103 0.31 -12.33 4.19
CA TRP A 103 1.19 -11.48 3.40
C TRP A 103 1.15 -11.85 1.91
N LEU A 104 1.20 -13.15 1.58
CA LEU A 104 1.07 -13.63 0.19
C LEU A 104 -0.26 -13.20 -0.42
N ILE A 105 -1.39 -13.46 0.25
CA ILE A 105 -2.72 -13.09 -0.23
C ILE A 105 -2.83 -11.56 -0.42
N ALA A 106 -2.32 -10.77 0.53
CA ALA A 106 -2.38 -9.31 0.42
C ALA A 106 -1.47 -8.77 -0.70
N SER A 107 -0.32 -9.41 -0.94
CA SER A 107 0.60 -9.06 -2.02
C SER A 107 -0.02 -9.37 -3.38
N GLU A 108 -0.60 -10.55 -3.55
CA GLU A 108 -1.32 -10.95 -4.77
C GLU A 108 -2.49 -10.00 -5.08
N ALA A 109 -3.30 -9.66 -4.06
CA ALA A 109 -4.40 -8.73 -4.22
C ALA A 109 -3.92 -7.32 -4.63
N TYR A 110 -2.82 -6.84 -4.02
CA TYR A 110 -2.22 -5.56 -4.39
C TYR A 110 -1.69 -5.58 -5.83
N GLU A 111 -0.98 -6.62 -6.24
CA GLU A 111 -0.43 -6.78 -7.59
C GLU A 111 -1.55 -6.85 -8.63
N ALA A 112 -2.60 -7.63 -8.38
CA ALA A 112 -3.75 -7.73 -9.27
C ALA A 112 -4.45 -6.37 -9.45
N ALA A 113 -4.75 -5.67 -8.35
CA ALA A 113 -5.37 -4.35 -8.42
C ALA A 113 -4.45 -3.32 -9.09
N ASN A 114 -3.14 -3.42 -8.88
CA ASN A 114 -2.17 -2.53 -9.53
C ASN A 114 -2.08 -2.80 -11.03
N ALA A 115 -2.15 -4.06 -11.46
CA ALA A 115 -2.18 -4.44 -12.87
C ALA A 115 -3.46 -3.92 -13.57
N GLU A 116 -4.62 -4.05 -12.94
CA GLU A 116 -5.89 -3.49 -13.44
C GLU A 116 -5.81 -1.97 -13.59
N VAL A 117 -5.28 -1.29 -12.57
CA VAL A 117 -5.06 0.17 -12.59
C VAL A 117 -4.11 0.62 -13.71
N VAL A 118 -3.09 -0.18 -14.02
CA VAL A 118 -2.15 0.10 -15.11
C VAL A 118 -2.83 -0.13 -16.46
N ALA A 119 -3.56 -1.23 -16.63
CA ALA A 119 -4.30 -1.53 -17.86
C ALA A 119 -5.34 -0.44 -18.19
N ASP A 120 -6.10 0.03 -17.19
CA ASP A 120 -7.07 1.13 -17.36
C ASP A 120 -6.42 2.47 -17.71
N ALA A 121 -5.15 2.68 -17.36
CA ALA A 121 -4.42 3.90 -17.69
C ALA A 121 -3.83 3.87 -19.11
N GLU A 122 -3.65 2.68 -19.69
CA GLU A 122 -3.11 2.44 -21.03
C GLU A 122 -4.20 2.28 -22.10
N ALA A 123 -5.43 1.93 -21.70
CA ALA A 123 -6.62 1.84 -22.55
C ALA A 123 -7.20 3.22 -22.93
#